data_AF-A0A454D087-F1
#
_entry.id   AF-A0A454D087-F1
#
_cell.length_a   1.000
_cell.length_b   1.000
_cell.length_c   1.000
_cell.angle_alpha   90.00
_cell.angle_beta   90.00
_cell.angle_gamma   90.00
#
_symmetry.space_group_name_H-M   'P 1'
#
loop_
_entity.id
_entity.type
_entity.pdbx_description
1 polymer ?
#
loop_
_entity_poly.entity_id
_entity_poly.type
_entity_poly.pdbx_seq_one_letter_code
_entity_poly.pdbx_strand_id
1 'polypeptide(L)'
;LSLDLARNELEVSRAELDIQEKQLKRYQSLLTSNGVSASDVDNQIRVTNIGRAQFNVSNTHYKIAARTLDKASPNAPFDGVITNRSVELGQFVSVGDALFTIADMERLKVRFHLLEIDFNKFS
;
A
#
# COMPACT_ATOMS: atom_id res chain seq x y z
N LEU A 1 10.52 -1.11 -10.99
CA LEU A 1 11.18 -2.39 -10.67
C LEU A 1 10.40 -3.22 -9.66
N SER A 2 10.23 -2.82 -8.38
CA SER A 2 9.46 -3.63 -7.41
C SER A 2 7.97 -3.76 -7.76
N LEU A 3 7.34 -2.68 -8.26
CA LEU A 3 5.93 -2.71 -8.67
C LEU A 3 5.68 -3.63 -9.86
N ASP A 4 6.53 -3.58 -10.88
CA ASP A 4 6.38 -4.40 -12.09
C ASP A 4 6.54 -5.88 -11.78
N LEU A 5 7.50 -6.25 -10.93
CA LEU A 5 7.67 -7.62 -10.45
C LEU A 5 6.41 -8.09 -9.71
N ALA A 6 5.93 -7.32 -8.74
CA ALA A 6 4.73 -7.67 -7.98
C ALA A 6 3.48 -7.76 -8.87
N ARG A 7 3.39 -6.93 -9.92
CA ARG A 7 2.33 -7.02 -10.93
C ARG A 7 2.40 -8.33 -11.71
N ASN A 8 3.59 -8.72 -12.17
CA ASN A 8 3.76 -9.97 -12.90
C ASN A 8 3.42 -11.20 -12.04
N GLU A 9 3.85 -11.22 -10.78
CA GLU A 9 3.50 -12.28 -9.82
C GLU A 9 1.98 -12.37 -9.57
N LEU A 10 1.31 -11.22 -9.48
CA LEU A 10 -0.15 -11.16 -9.38
C LEU A 10 -0.82 -11.75 -10.63
N GLU A 11 -0.34 -11.42 -11.83
CA GLU A 11 -0.91 -11.96 -13.07
C GLU A 11 -0.70 -13.46 -13.22
N VAL A 12 0.47 -13.99 -12.84
CA VAL A 12 0.74 -15.43 -12.82
C VAL A 12 -0.21 -16.15 -11.87
N SER A 13 -0.27 -15.72 -10.61
CA SER A 13 -1.14 -16.35 -9.61
C SER A 13 -2.64 -16.21 -9.92
N ARG A 14 -3.04 -15.12 -10.58
CA ARG A 14 -4.41 -14.94 -11.10
C ARG A 14 -4.73 -15.98 -12.17
N ALA A 15 -3.83 -16.18 -13.14
CA ALA A 15 -4.03 -17.14 -14.21
C ALA A 15 -4.07 -18.59 -13.68
N GLU A 16 -3.20 -18.92 -12.74
CA GLU A 16 -3.20 -20.23 -12.08
C GLU A 16 -4.51 -20.49 -11.33
N LEU A 17 -5.01 -19.50 -10.58
CA LEU A 17 -6.29 -19.61 -9.87
C LEU A 17 -7.46 -19.81 -10.85
N ASP A 18 -7.52 -19.04 -11.94
CA ASP A 18 -8.58 -19.19 -12.95
C ASP A 18 -8.62 -20.60 -13.55
N ILE A 19 -7.45 -21.19 -13.84
CA ILE A 19 -7.36 -22.57 -14.32
C ILE A 19 -7.87 -23.55 -13.26
N GLN A 20 -7.49 -23.38 -11.99
CA GLN A 20 -7.91 -24.25 -10.90
C GLN A 20 -9.41 -24.17 -10.61
N GLU A 21 -10.00 -22.97 -10.70
CA GLU A 21 -11.44 -22.75 -10.55
C GLU A 21 -12.22 -23.43 -11.68
N LYS A 22 -11.75 -23.31 -12.93
CA LYS A 22 -12.33 -24.03 -14.07
C LYS A 22 -12.24 -25.55 -13.90
N GLN A 23 -11.10 -26.05 -13.41
CA GLN A 23 -10.90 -27.46 -13.11
C GLN A 23 -11.86 -27.95 -12.02
N LEU A 24 -12.01 -27.18 -10.94
CA LEU A 24 -12.94 -27.50 -9.86
C LEU A 24 -14.38 -27.60 -10.36
N LYS A 25 -14.82 -26.62 -11.17
CA LYS A 25 -16.15 -26.64 -11.78
C LYS A 25 -16.37 -27.88 -12.65
N ARG A 26 -15.34 -28.30 -13.40
CA ARG A 26 -15.38 -29.53 -14.20
C ARG A 26 -15.51 -30.77 -13.32
N TYR A 27 -14.74 -30.87 -12.23
CA TYR A 27 -14.78 -32.00 -11.31
C TYR A 27 -16.13 -32.12 -10.60
N GLN A 28 -16.70 -31.00 -10.17
CA GLN A 28 -18.04 -30.95 -9.60
C GLN A 28 -19.10 -31.44 -10.59
N SER A 29 -18.99 -31.05 -11.87
CA SER A 29 -19.90 -31.53 -12.92
C SER A 29 -19.76 -33.03 -13.15
N LEU A 30 -18.52 -33.54 -13.19
CA LEU A 30 -18.26 -34.97 -13.40
C LEU A 30 -18.71 -35.84 -12.21
N LEU A 31 -18.70 -35.32 -10.98
CA LEU A 31 -19.23 -36.04 -9.82
C LEU A 31 -20.72 -36.33 -9.99
N THR A 32 -21.49 -35.36 -10.51
CA THR A 32 -22.92 -35.54 -10.78
C THR A 32 -23.21 -36.56 -11.88
N SER A 33 -22.28 -36.71 -12.84
CA SER A 33 -22.37 -37.69 -13.92
C SER A 33 -21.66 -39.01 -13.60
N ASN A 34 -21.30 -39.25 -12.33
CA ASN A 34 -20.55 -40.44 -11.87
C ASN A 34 -19.19 -40.67 -12.56
N GLY A 35 -18.56 -39.60 -13.09
CA GLY A 35 -17.30 -39.62 -13.82
C GLY A 35 -16.04 -39.40 -12.98
N VAL A 36 -16.18 -38.99 -11.71
CA VAL A 36 -15.08 -38.85 -10.72
C VAL A 36 -15.57 -39.18 -9.32
N SER A 37 -14.67 -39.48 -8.38
CA SER A 37 -15.01 -39.73 -6.99
C SER A 37 -15.18 -38.44 -6.18
N ALA A 38 -15.88 -38.49 -5.04
CA ALA A 38 -15.98 -37.36 -4.12
C ALA A 38 -14.60 -36.90 -3.60
N SER A 39 -13.69 -37.85 -3.36
CA SER A 39 -12.30 -37.58 -2.93
C SER A 39 -11.54 -36.74 -3.96
N ASP A 40 -11.75 -36.99 -5.26
CA ASP A 40 -11.13 -36.20 -6.33
C ASP A 40 -11.59 -34.74 -6.31
N VAL A 41 -12.89 -34.52 -6.07
CA VAL A 41 -13.47 -33.18 -5.93
C VAL A 41 -12.90 -32.49 -4.69
N ASP A 42 -12.86 -33.16 -3.55
CA ASP A 42 -12.32 -32.61 -2.30
C ASP A 42 -10.84 -32.22 -2.44
N ASN A 43 -10.05 -33.06 -3.14
CA ASN A 43 -8.68 -32.72 -3.45
C ASN A 43 -8.58 -31.48 -4.35
N GLN A 44 -9.43 -31.38 -5.37
CA GLN A 44 -9.47 -30.20 -6.24
C GLN A 44 -9.93 -28.93 -5.51
N ILE A 45 -10.86 -29.04 -4.55
CA ILE A 45 -11.25 -27.94 -3.66
C ILE A 45 -10.03 -27.46 -2.87
N ARG A 46 -9.26 -28.39 -2.28
CA ARG A 46 -8.04 -28.04 -1.55
C ARG A 46 -7.02 -27.33 -2.42
N VAL A 47 -6.75 -27.83 -3.62
CA VAL A 47 -5.82 -27.20 -4.58
C VAL A 47 -6.28 -25.78 -4.92
N THR A 48 -7.56 -25.60 -5.24
CA THR A 48 -8.13 -24.29 -5.58
C THR A 48 -8.08 -23.32 -4.38
N ASN A 49 -8.30 -23.81 -3.16
CA ASN A 49 -8.17 -22.99 -1.95
C ASN A 49 -6.74 -22.49 -1.73
N ILE A 50 -5.73 -23.34 -2.01
CA ILE A 50 -4.32 -22.95 -1.94
C ILE A 50 -4.00 -21.90 -3.00
N GLY A 51 -4.42 -22.10 -4.26
CA GLY A 51 -4.21 -21.10 -5.31
C GLY A 51 -4.88 -19.76 -4.99
N ARG A 52 -6.07 -19.78 -4.38
CA ARG A 52 -6.76 -18.57 -3.93
C ARG A 52 -6.00 -17.85 -2.82
N ALA A 53 -5.41 -18.59 -1.88
CA ALA A 53 -4.54 -18.01 -0.87
C ALA A 53 -3.29 -17.38 -1.51
N GLN A 54 -2.67 -18.05 -2.48
CA GLN A 54 -1.51 -17.53 -3.20
C GLN A 54 -1.81 -16.23 -3.98
N PHE A 55 -2.95 -16.19 -4.67
CA PHE A 55 -3.45 -14.97 -5.33
C PHE A 55 -3.67 -13.82 -4.34
N ASN A 56 -4.21 -14.11 -3.14
CA ASN A 56 -4.42 -13.07 -2.13
C ASN A 56 -3.08 -12.50 -1.62
N VAL A 57 -2.05 -13.33 -1.47
CA VAL A 57 -0.71 -12.91 -1.08
C VAL A 57 -0.09 -12.01 -2.15
N SER A 58 -0.06 -12.45 -3.41
CA SER A 58 0.51 -11.67 -4.53
C SER A 58 -0.24 -10.35 -4.75
N ASN A 59 -1.57 -10.35 -4.62
CA ASN A 59 -2.37 -9.13 -4.70
C ASN A 59 -2.04 -8.15 -3.57
N THR A 60 -1.76 -8.66 -2.37
CA THR A 60 -1.32 -7.83 -1.24
C THR A 60 0.06 -7.24 -1.50
N HIS A 61 1.00 -8.02 -2.01
CA HIS A 61 2.33 -7.52 -2.40
C HIS A 61 2.24 -6.43 -3.47
N TYR A 62 1.41 -6.63 -4.50
CA TYR A 62 1.14 -5.60 -5.51
C TYR A 62 0.59 -4.31 -4.89
N LYS A 63 -0.39 -4.40 -3.99
CA LYS A 63 -0.96 -3.23 -3.30
C LYS A 63 0.07 -2.48 -2.46
N ILE A 64 0.96 -3.20 -1.77
CA ILE A 64 2.05 -2.60 -0.99
C ILE A 64 3.01 -1.86 -1.94
N ALA A 65 3.47 -2.50 -3.00
CA ALA A 65 4.38 -1.89 -3.97
C ALA A 65 3.76 -0.65 -4.64
N ALA A 66 2.46 -0.71 -4.97
CA ALA A 66 1.74 0.41 -5.56
C ALA A 66 1.64 1.60 -4.59
N ARG A 67 1.33 1.35 -3.31
CA ARG A 67 1.31 2.40 -2.27
C ARG A 67 2.70 2.99 -2.02
N THR A 68 3.75 2.19 -2.07
CA THR A 68 5.13 2.69 -1.93
C THR A 68 5.50 3.62 -3.08
N LEU A 69 5.10 3.28 -4.32
CA LEU A 69 5.31 4.15 -5.47
C LEU A 69 4.51 5.46 -5.36
N ASP A 70 3.25 5.38 -4.93
CA ASP A 70 2.41 6.55 -4.67
C ASP A 70 3.06 7.50 -3.65
N LYS A 71 3.62 6.93 -2.57
CA LYS A 71 4.37 7.68 -1.55
C LYS A 71 5.74 8.19 -2.00
N ALA A 72 6.26 7.75 -3.15
CA ALA A 72 7.54 8.23 -3.67
C ALA A 72 7.46 9.65 -4.24
N SER A 73 6.25 10.19 -4.41
CA SER A 73 6.01 11.59 -4.75
C SER A 73 5.29 12.31 -3.61
N PRO A 74 6.01 12.75 -2.57
CA PRO A 74 5.39 13.44 -1.44
C PRO A 74 4.83 14.80 -1.86
N ASN A 75 3.58 15.04 -1.48
CA ASN A 75 2.90 16.32 -1.69
C ASN A 75 2.86 17.13 -0.38
N ALA A 76 2.80 18.45 -0.51
CA ALA A 76 2.61 19.32 0.65
C ALA A 76 1.22 19.06 1.29
N PRO A 77 1.12 18.95 2.62
CA PRO A 77 -0.16 18.68 3.29
C PRO A 77 -1.08 19.90 3.40
N PHE A 78 -0.57 21.10 3.10
CA PHE A 78 -1.30 22.37 3.11
C PHE A 78 -0.58 23.40 2.21
N ASP A 79 -1.28 24.47 1.85
CA ASP A 79 -0.73 25.59 1.07
C ASP A 79 0.23 26.43 1.92
N GLY A 80 1.40 26.77 1.38
CA GLY A 80 2.37 27.59 2.10
C GLY A 80 3.63 27.85 1.30
N VAL A 81 4.64 28.40 1.96
CA VAL A 81 5.93 28.72 1.35
C VAL A 81 7.01 27.80 1.90
N ILE A 82 7.84 27.24 1.01
CA ILE A 82 9.02 26.47 1.42
C ILE A 82 10.03 27.44 2.04
N THR A 83 10.34 27.25 3.32
CA THR A 83 11.31 28.05 4.07
C THR A 83 12.69 27.41 4.13
N ASN A 84 12.74 26.08 4.02
CA ASN A 84 14.01 25.35 3.99
C ASN A 84 13.91 24.10 3.10
N ARG A 85 15.02 23.76 2.45
CA ARG A 85 15.20 22.54 1.65
C ARG A 85 16.37 21.75 2.20
N SER A 86 16.12 20.51 2.61
CA SER A 86 17.09 19.65 3.30
C SER A 86 17.71 18.58 2.41
N VAL A 87 17.31 18.49 1.14
CA VAL A 87 17.74 17.45 0.18
C VAL A 87 18.06 18.00 -1.20
N GLU A 88 19.04 17.43 -1.87
CA GLU A 88 19.44 17.80 -3.24
C GLU A 88 18.84 16.90 -4.32
N LEU A 89 18.84 17.36 -5.57
CA LEU A 89 18.39 16.54 -6.70
C LEU A 89 19.37 15.37 -6.89
N GLY A 90 18.83 14.15 -7.01
CA GLY A 90 19.63 12.94 -7.15
C GLY A 90 20.15 12.36 -5.84
N GLN A 91 19.93 13.05 -4.71
CA GLN A 91 20.25 12.50 -3.40
C GLN A 91 19.30 11.34 -3.06
N PHE A 92 19.86 10.23 -2.59
CA PHE A 92 19.09 9.13 -2.04
C PHE A 92 18.50 9.54 -0.68
N VAL A 93 17.19 9.33 -0.49
CA VAL A 93 16.46 9.66 0.73
C VAL A 93 15.76 8.43 1.29
N SER A 94 15.79 8.27 2.61
CA SER A 94 15.14 7.19 3.34
C SER A 94 13.79 7.63 3.90
N VAL A 95 12.97 6.65 4.29
CA VAL A 95 11.69 6.93 4.96
C VAL A 95 11.96 7.65 6.27
N GLY A 96 11.34 8.82 6.44
CA GLY A 96 11.48 9.67 7.62
C GLY A 96 12.45 10.84 7.44
N ASP A 97 13.23 10.87 6.36
CA ASP A 97 14.10 12.00 6.07
C ASP A 97 13.27 13.26 5.79
N ALA A 98 13.66 14.36 6.44
CA ALA A 98 13.05 15.66 6.18
C ALA A 98 13.47 16.16 4.79
N LEU A 99 12.50 16.44 3.92
CA LEU A 99 12.78 16.94 2.56
C LEU A 99 12.72 18.48 2.51
N PHE A 100 11.64 19.04 3.05
CA PHE A 100 11.34 20.48 3.02
C PHE A 100 10.70 20.92 4.34
N THR A 101 10.89 22.19 4.69
CA THR A 101 10.10 22.87 5.71
C THR A 101 9.16 23.85 5.02
N ILE A 102 7.87 23.75 5.33
CA ILE A 102 6.82 24.59 4.75
C ILE A 102 6.18 25.39 5.88
N ALA A 103 5.95 26.68 5.63
CA ALA A 103 5.28 27.56 6.58
C ALA A 103 4.04 28.18 5.93
N ASP A 104 2.92 28.10 6.65
CA ASP A 104 1.69 28.83 6.34
C ASP A 104 1.90 30.31 6.71
N MET A 105 1.70 31.20 5.74
CA MET A 105 1.88 32.64 5.88
C MET A 105 0.55 33.38 6.12
N GLU A 106 -0.60 32.70 6.07
CA GLU A 106 -1.90 33.34 6.28
C GLU A 106 -2.15 33.73 7.74
N ARG A 107 -1.57 33.00 8.69
CA ARG A 107 -1.78 33.23 10.13
C ARG A 107 -0.47 33.23 10.91
N LEU A 108 -0.04 34.42 11.34
CA LEU A 108 1.16 34.57 12.16
C LEU A 108 0.85 34.37 13.66
N LYS A 109 1.52 33.42 14.30
CA LYS A 109 1.45 33.23 15.76
C LYS A 109 2.63 33.92 16.45
N VAL A 110 2.35 35.01 17.16
CA VAL A 110 3.34 35.68 18.01
C VAL A 110 3.26 35.13 19.43
N ARG A 111 4.40 34.77 20.03
CA ARG A 111 4.51 34.41 21.45
C ARG A 111 5.44 35.41 22.14
N PHE A 112 4.98 36.01 23.21
CA PHE A 112 5.79 36.85 24.09
C PHE A 112 5.85 36.23 25.49
N HIS A 113 6.97 36.39 26.16
CA HIS A 113 7.17 35.98 27.54
C HIS A 113 7.15 37.24 28.40
N LEU A 114 6.27 37.27 29.40
CA LEU A 114 6.22 38.36 30.38
C LEU A 114 6.93 37.90 31.65
N LEU A 115 7.80 38.76 32.18
CA LEU A 115 8.32 38.60 33.52
C LEU A 115 7.25 39.03 34.52
N GLU A 116 7.20 38.38 35.69
CA GLU A 116 6.22 38.67 36.73
C GLU A 116 6.23 40.15 37.17
N ILE A 117 7.39 40.81 37.10
CA ILE A 117 7.54 42.24 37.40
C ILE A 117 6.81 43.15 36.41
N ASP A 118 6.62 42.72 35.17
CA ASP A 118 5.94 43.49 34.14
C ASP A 118 4.41 43.33 34.19
N PHE A 119 3.91 42.30 34.90
CA PHE A 119 2.46 42.08 35.08
C PHE A 119 1.80 43.22 35.87
N ASN A 120 2.48 43.75 36.89
CA ASN A 120 1.97 44.85 37.72
C ASN A 120 1.82 46.19 36.99
N LYS A 121 2.29 46.32 35.73
CA LYS A 121 2.12 47.52 34.91
C LYS A 121 0.88 47.49 34.01
N PHE A 122 0.17 46.36 33.95
CA PHE A 122 -1.03 46.18 33.12
C PHE A 122 -2.32 45.95 33.94
N SER A 123 -2.29 46.20 35.26
CA SER A 123 -3.46 46.22 36.15
C SER A 123 -3.83 47.64 36.57
#